data_AF-A0A439JNF8-F1
#
_entry.id   AF-A0A439JNF8-F1
#
_cell.length_a   1.000
_cell.length_b   1.000
_cell.length_c   1.000
_cell.angle_alpha   90.00
_cell.angle_beta   90.00
_cell.angle_gamma   90.00
#
_symmetry.space_group_name_H-M   'P 1'
#
loop_
_entity.id
_entity.type
_entity.pdbx_description
1 polymer ?
#
loop_
_entity_poly.entity_id
_entity_poly.type
_entity_poly.pdbx_seq_one_letter_code
_entity_poly.pdbx_strand_id
1 'polypeptide(L)'
;LGHFGRKPIVLAWLAVVFPCLLLNYVGQGAFVLAHGGVVGHPFFEMNEGWTLIPMVVLATAATVIASQAVISGAFSLTRQAVQLNMLPRFVIQHTSEKQSGQIYLPRVNLLLALVVMLLVVGFGESSRLASAYG
;
A
#
# COMPACT_ATOMS: atom_id res chain seq x y z
N LEU A 1 14.11 1.17 -4.08
CA LEU A 1 13.58 2.22 -5.00
C LEU A 1 14.66 2.99 -5.76
N GLY A 2 15.91 3.07 -5.30
CA GLY A 2 17.01 3.78 -6.00
C GLY A 2 17.48 3.20 -7.35
N HIS A 3 16.84 2.13 -7.86
CA HIS A 3 17.13 1.59 -9.21
C HIS A 3 16.28 2.20 -10.31
N PHE A 4 15.16 2.84 -9.98
CA PHE A 4 14.30 3.46 -10.98
C PHE A 4 14.63 4.95 -11.10
N GLY A 5 15.00 5.38 -12.30
CA GLY A 5 15.19 6.80 -12.59
C GLY A 5 13.88 7.58 -12.52
N ARG A 6 13.98 8.91 -12.35
CA ARG A 6 12.82 9.82 -12.33
C ARG A 6 11.90 9.65 -13.54
N LYS A 7 12.46 9.48 -14.74
CA LYS A 7 11.71 9.39 -16.01
C LYS A 7 10.76 8.18 -16.05
N PRO A 8 11.20 6.92 -15.80
CA PRO A 8 10.31 5.78 -15.68
C PRO A 8 9.17 5.95 -14.67
N ILE A 9 9.47 6.51 -13.48
CA ILE A 9 8.48 6.71 -12.42
C ILE A 9 7.39 7.68 -12.88
N VAL A 10 7.79 8.82 -13.43
CA VAL A 10 6.84 9.84 -13.92
C VAL A 10 5.99 9.30 -15.07
N LEU A 11 6.60 8.57 -16.01
CA LEU A 11 5.86 8.00 -17.13
C LEU A 11 4.86 6.95 -16.67
N ALA A 12 5.27 6.00 -15.82
CA ALA A 12 4.36 4.99 -15.27
C ALA A 12 3.20 5.62 -14.50
N TRP A 13 3.48 6.67 -13.73
CA TRP A 13 2.45 7.38 -12.99
C TRP A 13 1.46 8.08 -13.93
N LEU A 14 1.96 8.93 -14.84
CA LEU A 14 1.10 9.78 -15.69
C LEU A 14 0.39 9.00 -16.79
N ALA A 15 1.02 7.98 -17.36
CA ALA A 15 0.48 7.22 -18.48
C ALA A 15 -0.42 6.06 -18.06
N VAL A 16 -0.26 5.54 -16.84
CA VAL A 16 -0.99 4.34 -16.38
C VAL A 16 -1.74 4.59 -15.08
N VAL A 17 -1.03 4.90 -13.99
CA VAL A 17 -1.64 4.98 -12.66
C VAL A 17 -2.71 6.06 -12.61
N PHE A 18 -2.39 7.26 -13.08
CA PHE A 18 -3.30 8.40 -13.08
C PHE A 18 -4.58 8.20 -13.89
N PRO A 19 -4.54 7.83 -15.19
CA PRO A 19 -5.75 7.60 -15.95
C PRO A 19 -6.58 6.45 -15.37
N CYS A 20 -5.95 5.37 -14.89
CA CYS A 20 -6.68 4.28 -14.23
C CYS A 20 -7.39 4.72 -12.96
N LEU A 21 -6.73 5.50 -12.10
CA LEU A 21 -7.34 6.05 -10.89
C LEU A 21 -8.49 6.99 -11.23
N LEU A 22 -8.28 7.89 -12.21
CA LEU A 22 -9.31 8.82 -12.64
C LEU A 22 -10.57 8.09 -13.12
N LEU A 23 -10.41 7.10 -14.00
CA LEU A 23 -11.51 6.28 -14.49
C LEU A 23 -12.22 5.53 -13.36
N ASN A 24 -11.45 4.98 -12.41
CA ASN A 24 -12.01 4.26 -11.28
C ASN A 24 -12.87 5.16 -10.38
N TYR A 25 -12.38 6.35 -10.02
CA TYR A 25 -13.13 7.30 -9.19
C TYR A 25 -14.34 7.89 -9.92
N VAL A 26 -14.21 8.23 -11.22
CA VAL A 26 -15.35 8.71 -12.01
C VAL A 26 -16.42 7.63 -12.15
N GLY A 27 -16.02 6.36 -12.36
CA GLY A 27 -16.95 5.23 -12.40
C GLY A 27 -17.69 5.04 -11.07
N GLN A 28 -16.98 5.08 -9.95
CA GLN A 28 -17.60 5.03 -8.62
C GLN A 28 -18.55 6.21 -8.38
N GLY A 29 -18.17 7.42 -8.78
CA GLY A 29 -19.02 8.60 -8.69
C GLY A 29 -20.30 8.47 -9.51
N ALA A 30 -20.21 7.98 -10.74
CA ALA A 30 -21.39 7.72 -11.59
C ALA A 30 -22.32 6.67 -10.96
N PHE A 31 -21.76 5.61 -10.37
CA PHE A 31 -22.53 4.59 -9.68
C PHE A 31 -23.26 5.14 -8.45
N VAL A 32 -22.58 5.93 -7.62
CA VAL A 32 -23.17 6.60 -6.44
C VAL A 32 -24.35 7.48 -6.85
N LEU A 33 -24.20 8.28 -7.90
CA LEU A 33 -25.26 9.15 -8.42
C LEU A 33 -26.46 8.35 -8.94
N ALA A 34 -26.22 7.22 -9.61
CA ALA A 34 -27.28 6.35 -10.11
C ALA A 34 -28.09 5.66 -8.98
N HIS A 35 -27.51 5.50 -7.79
CA HIS A 35 -28.12 4.81 -6.64
C HIS A 35 -28.60 5.76 -5.53
N GLY A 36 -28.89 7.02 -5.86
CA GLY A 36 -29.48 7.96 -4.89
C GLY A 36 -28.50 8.48 -3.83
N GLY A 37 -27.19 8.37 -4.07
CA GLY A 37 -26.15 9.02 -3.27
C GLY A 37 -25.72 8.30 -1.99
N VAL A 38 -26.36 7.20 -1.61
CA VAL A 38 -26.01 6.41 -0.41
C VAL A 38 -25.63 5.00 -0.82
N VAL A 39 -24.33 4.71 -0.77
CA VAL A 39 -23.73 3.40 -1.10
C VAL A 39 -22.63 3.11 -0.08
N GLY A 40 -22.52 1.86 0.38
CA GLY A 40 -21.60 1.49 1.45
C GLY A 40 -20.17 1.33 0.94
N HIS A 41 -19.98 0.39 0.02
CA HIS A 41 -18.71 0.08 -0.61
C HIS A 41 -18.83 0.10 -2.14
N PRO A 42 -18.86 1.31 -2.76
CA PRO A 42 -19.14 1.48 -4.19
C PRO A 42 -18.25 0.62 -5.09
N PHE A 43 -16.96 0.50 -4.76
CA PHE A 43 -16.02 -0.32 -5.53
C PHE A 43 -16.46 -1.80 -5.66
N PHE A 44 -16.98 -2.40 -4.59
CA PHE A 44 -17.43 -3.80 -4.61
C PHE A 44 -18.88 -3.92 -5.11
N GLU A 45 -19.75 -2.99 -4.73
CA GLU A 45 -21.16 -2.97 -5.12
C GLU A 45 -21.35 -2.77 -6.63
N MET A 46 -20.43 -2.09 -7.31
CA MET A 46 -20.41 -1.96 -8.77
C MET A 46 -20.20 -3.29 -9.51
N ASN A 47 -19.74 -4.35 -8.83
CA ASN A 47 -19.46 -5.65 -9.45
C ASN A 47 -20.58 -6.66 -9.12
N GLU A 48 -21.47 -6.92 -10.06
CA GLU A 48 -22.61 -7.83 -9.87
C GLU A 48 -22.29 -9.29 -10.20
N GLY A 49 -22.84 -10.20 -9.40
CA GLY A 49 -22.79 -11.64 -9.64
C GLY A 49 -21.38 -12.21 -9.55
N TRP A 50 -20.91 -12.82 -10.65
CA TRP A 50 -19.66 -13.59 -10.67
C TRP A 50 -18.39 -12.72 -10.75
N THR A 51 -18.50 -11.44 -11.16
CA THR A 51 -17.35 -10.53 -11.31
C THR A 51 -16.79 -10.04 -9.97
N LEU A 52 -17.61 -10.11 -8.91
CA LEU A 52 -17.21 -9.75 -7.54
C LEU A 52 -16.03 -10.59 -7.05
N ILE A 53 -16.06 -11.91 -7.25
CA ILE A 53 -15.04 -12.82 -6.72
C ILE A 53 -13.66 -12.53 -7.33
N PRO A 54 -13.49 -12.46 -8.67
CA PRO A 54 -12.22 -12.05 -9.27
C PRO A 54 -11.76 -10.67 -8.79
N MET A 55 -12.68 -9.71 -8.63
CA MET A 55 -12.34 -8.36 -8.18
C MET A 55 -11.81 -8.35 -6.74
N VAL A 56 -12.42 -9.12 -5.83
CA VAL A 56 -11.94 -9.28 -4.45
C VAL A 56 -10.55 -9.91 -4.42
N VAL A 57 -10.31 -10.94 -5.25
CA VAL A 57 -8.99 -11.59 -5.34
C VAL A 57 -7.94 -10.60 -5.86
N LEU A 58 -8.26 -9.85 -6.91
CA LEU A 58 -7.37 -8.84 -7.48
C LEU A 58 -7.06 -7.72 -6.48
N ALA A 59 -8.09 -7.19 -5.80
CA ALA A 59 -7.93 -6.17 -4.77
C ALA A 59 -7.03 -6.69 -3.63
N THR A 60 -7.26 -7.92 -3.17
CA THR A 60 -6.45 -8.55 -2.12
C THR A 60 -5.00 -8.69 -2.54
N ALA A 61 -4.75 -9.17 -3.77
CA ALA A 61 -3.40 -9.29 -4.31
C ALA A 61 -2.69 -7.92 -4.39
N ALA A 62 -3.41 -6.89 -4.83
CA ALA A 62 -2.90 -5.52 -4.85
C ALA A 62 -2.55 -5.01 -3.44
N THR A 63 -3.38 -5.28 -2.44
CA THR A 63 -3.11 -4.94 -1.02
C THR A 63 -1.85 -5.63 -0.49
N VAL A 64 -1.63 -6.91 -0.83
CA VAL A 64 -0.41 -7.64 -0.45
C VAL A 64 0.83 -7.00 -1.08
N ILE A 65 0.78 -6.67 -2.38
CA ILE A 65 1.89 -6.01 -3.08
C ILE A 65 2.19 -4.63 -2.47
N ALA A 66 1.14 -3.84 -2.21
CA ALA A 66 1.28 -2.52 -1.58
C ALA A 66 1.93 -2.63 -0.20
N SER A 67 1.53 -3.61 0.61
CA SER A 67 2.10 -3.85 1.94
C SER A 67 3.60 -4.17 1.87
N GLN A 68 4.01 -4.99 0.91
CA GLN A 68 5.44 -5.31 0.69
C GLN A 68 6.26 -4.08 0.27
N ALA A 69 5.69 -3.20 -0.55
CA ALA A 69 6.34 -1.94 -0.94
C ALA A 69 6.57 -1.02 0.28
N VAL A 70 5.59 -0.92 1.18
CA VAL A 70 5.71 -0.13 2.43
C VAL A 70 6.78 -0.71 3.35
N ILE A 71 6.79 -2.03 3.58
CA ILE A 71 7.80 -2.69 4.43
C ILE A 71 9.21 -2.46 3.87
N SER A 72 9.38 -2.64 2.56
CA SER A 72 10.65 -2.39 1.88
C SER A 72 11.08 -0.91 1.95
N GLY A 73 10.13 0.01 1.86
CA GLY A 73 10.35 1.44 2.05
C GLY A 73 10.82 1.78 3.46
N ALA A 74 10.17 1.22 4.48
CA ALA A 74 10.53 1.40 5.89
C ALA A 74 11.94 0.88 6.18
N PHE A 75 12.33 -0.26 5.62
CA PHE A 75 13.70 -0.77 5.74
C PHE A 75 14.72 0.17 5.11
N SER A 76 14.42 0.71 3.94
CA SER A 76 15.28 1.67 3.23
C SER A 76 15.46 2.96 4.03
N LEU A 77 14.38 3.53 4.55
CA LEU A 77 14.41 4.75 5.37
C LEU A 77 15.14 4.53 6.68
N THR A 78 14.92 3.39 7.35
CA THR A 78 15.63 3.05 8.59
C THR A 78 17.13 2.97 8.35
N ARG A 79 17.56 2.33 7.26
CA ARG A 79 18.99 2.26 6.89
C ARG A 79 19.58 3.65 6.66
N GLN A 80 18.87 4.53 5.95
CA GLN A 80 19.31 5.91 5.72
C GLN A 80 19.44 6.68 7.04
N ALA A 81 18.46 6.56 7.94
CA ALA A 81 18.51 7.19 9.26
C ALA A 81 19.69 6.70 10.12
N VAL A 82 20.03 5.40 10.07
CA VAL A 82 21.24 4.86 10.73
C VAL A 82 22.52 5.45 10.13
N GLN A 83 22.59 5.59 8.80
CA GLN A 83 23.74 6.21 8.12
C GLN A 83 23.92 7.69 8.47
N LEU A 84 22.81 8.38 8.76
CA LEU A 84 22.79 9.76 9.23
C LEU A 84 23.00 9.89 10.75
N ASN A 85 23.35 8.81 11.46
CA ASN A 85 23.48 8.74 12.92
C ASN A 85 22.22 9.20 13.70
N MET A 86 21.04 9.18 13.07
CA MET A 86 19.77 9.50 13.74
C MET A 86 19.23 8.33 14.57
N LEU A 87 19.66 7.11 14.24
CA LEU A 87 19.23 5.88 14.92
C LEU A 87 20.42 4.98 15.26
N PRO A 88 20.34 4.18 16.34
CA PRO A 88 21.38 3.21 16.68
C PRO A 88 21.49 2.13 15.60
N ARG A 89 22.65 1.46 15.53
CA ARG A 89 22.87 0.39 14.55
C ARG A 89 21.91 -0.78 14.81
N PHE A 90 21.13 -1.14 13.79
CA PHE A 90 20.30 -2.33 13.79
C PHE A 90 21.03 -3.51 13.15
N VAL A 91 20.62 -4.74 13.48
CA VAL A 91 21.08 -5.95 12.78
C VAL A 91 20.47 -5.96 11.39
N ILE A 92 21.31 -5.74 10.39
CA ILE A 92 20.94 -5.78 8.97
C ILE A 92 21.24 -7.19 8.46
N GLN A 93 20.21 -7.95 8.12
CA GLN A 93 20.38 -9.23 7.45
C GLN A 93 20.32 -8.99 5.94
N HIS A 94 21.39 -9.36 5.24
CA HIS A 94 21.42 -9.30 3.78
C HIS A 94 20.81 -10.58 3.23
N THR A 95 19.65 -10.45 2.59
CA THR A 95 18.95 -11.60 1.99
C THR A 95 19.61 -12.04 0.69
N SER A 96 20.46 -11.20 0.09
CA SER A 96 21.27 -11.55 -1.08
C SER A 96 22.64 -10.85 -1.03
N GLU A 97 23.70 -11.61 -1.29
CA GLU A 97 25.08 -11.09 -1.39
C GLU A 97 25.29 -10.20 -2.62
N LYS A 98 24.46 -10.35 -3.67
CA LYS A 98 24.62 -9.64 -4.94
C LYS A 98 23.78 -8.36 -5.07
N GLN A 99 22.76 -8.19 -4.22
CA GLN A 99 21.83 -7.05 -4.30
C GLN A 99 21.75 -6.30 -2.97
N SER A 100 22.44 -5.15 -2.89
CA SER A 100 22.45 -4.26 -1.72
C SER A 100 21.06 -3.72 -1.32
N GLY A 101 20.04 -3.87 -2.18
CA GLY A 101 18.64 -3.51 -1.91
C GLY A 101 17.81 -4.61 -1.21
N GLN A 102 18.29 -5.85 -1.16
CA GLN A 102 17.61 -6.95 -0.48
C GLN A 102 18.05 -7.00 0.98
N ILE A 103 17.38 -6.19 1.80
CA ILE A 103 17.71 -5.99 3.19
C ILE A 103 16.53 -6.42 4.03
N TYR A 104 16.80 -7.23 5.05
CA TYR A 104 15.84 -7.59 6.07
C TYR A 104 16.26 -6.99 7.42
N LEU A 105 15.33 -6.29 8.06
CA LEU A 105 15.49 -5.67 9.38
C LEU A 105 14.47 -6.30 10.34
N PRO A 106 14.80 -7.40 11.04
CA PRO A 106 13.85 -8.18 11.83
C PRO A 106 13.11 -7.35 12.88
N ARG A 107 13.84 -6.45 13.58
CA ARG A 107 13.25 -5.58 14.62
C ARG A 107 12.26 -4.57 14.04
N VAL A 108 12.55 -4.00 12.87
CA VAL A 108 11.64 -3.07 12.18
C VAL A 108 10.41 -3.80 11.70
N ASN A 109 10.57 -5.01 11.15
CA ASN A 109 9.45 -5.84 10.71
C ASN A 109 8.50 -6.17 11.89
N LEU A 110 9.07 -6.58 13.02
CA LEU A 110 8.29 -6.87 14.22
C LEU A 110 7.56 -5.63 14.74
N LEU A 111 8.24 -4.49 14.79
CA LEU A 111 7.63 -3.23 15.22
C LEU A 111 6.47 -2.82 14.30
N LEU A 112 6.67 -2.90 12.98
CA LEU A 112 5.60 -2.64 12.00
C LEU A 112 4.42 -3.59 12.21
N ALA A 113 4.68 -4.89 12.41
CA ALA A 113 3.63 -5.87 12.67
C ALA A 113 2.83 -5.56 13.95
N LEU A 114 3.51 -5.21 15.05
CA LEU A 114 2.85 -4.82 16.30
C LEU A 114 1.99 -3.57 16.12
N VAL A 115 2.51 -2.53 15.47
CA VAL A 115 1.76 -1.29 15.20
C VAL A 115 0.52 -1.58 14.35
N VAL A 116 0.65 -2.35 13.28
CA VAL A 116 -0.48 -2.71 12.41
C VAL A 116 -1.52 -3.52 13.20
N MET A 117 -1.11 -4.51 14.00
CA MET A 117 -2.04 -5.27 14.83
C MET A 117 -2.77 -4.38 15.85
N LEU A 118 -2.07 -3.46 16.50
CA LEU A 118 -2.69 -2.50 17.43
C LEU A 118 -3.69 -1.58 16.74
N LEU A 119 -3.37 -1.11 15.52
CA LEU A 119 -4.31 -0.30 14.73
C LEU A 119 -5.55 -1.11 14.33
N VAL A 120 -5.38 -2.35 13.86
CA VAL A 120 -6.50 -3.21 13.46
C VAL A 120 -7.41 -3.50 14.66
N VAL A 121 -6.85 -3.90 15.80
CA VAL A 121 -7.64 -4.19 17.02
C VAL A 121 -8.25 -2.91 17.60
N GLY A 122 -7.51 -1.80 17.61
CA GLY A 122 -7.95 -0.53 18.20
C GLY A 122 -9.07 0.14 17.41
N PHE A 123 -9.02 0.10 16.07
CA PHE A 123 -10.06 0.70 15.24
C PHE A 123 -11.21 -0.26 14.94
N GLY A 124 -10.95 -1.57 14.81
CA GLY A 124 -11.95 -2.62 14.57
C GLY A 124 -12.63 -2.60 13.20
N GLU A 125 -12.89 -1.41 12.64
CA GLU A 125 -13.52 -1.21 11.34
C GLU A 125 -12.65 -0.37 10.39
N SER A 126 -12.68 -0.75 9.11
CA SER A 126 -11.96 -0.07 8.03
C SER A 126 -12.37 1.39 7.86
N SER A 127 -13.64 1.74 8.12
CA SER A 127 -14.15 3.12 8.02
C SER A 127 -13.52 4.05 9.06
N ARG A 128 -13.39 3.58 10.31
CA ARG A 128 -12.76 4.33 11.40
C ARG A 128 -11.25 4.47 11.17
N LEU A 129 -10.62 3.44 10.61
CA LEU A 129 -9.21 3.50 10.22
C LEU A 129 -8.99 4.49 9.07
N ALA A 130 -9.86 4.49 8.05
CA ALA A 130 -9.78 5.45 6.95
C ALA A 130 -9.87 6.91 7.42
N SER A 131 -10.78 7.22 8.36
CA SER A 131 -10.89 8.57 8.92
C SER A 131 -9.65 9.05 9.69
N ALA A 132 -8.81 8.14 10.20
CA ALA A 132 -7.57 8.48 10.89
C ALA A 132 -6.41 8.78 9.93
N TYR A 133 -6.47 8.26 8.69
CA TYR A 133 -5.47 8.51 7.66
C TYR A 133 -5.70 9.82 6.88
N GLY A 134 -6.90 10.42 7.01
CA GLY A 134 -7.32 11.63 6.30
C GLY A 134 -8.09 11.32 5.03
#